data_AF-A0A5D0N8P5-F1
#
_entry.id   AF-A0A5D0N8P5-F1
#
_cell.length_a   1.000
_cell.length_b   1.000
_cell.length_c   1.000
_cell.angle_alpha   90.00
_cell.angle_beta   90.00
_cell.angle_gamma   90.00
#
_symmetry.space_group_name_H-M   'P 1'
#
loop_
_entity.id
_entity.type
_entity.pdbx_description
1 polymer ?
#
loop_
_entity_poly.entity_id
_entity_poly.type
_entity_poly.pdbx_seq_one_letter_code
_entity_poly.pdbx_strand_id
1 'polypeptide(L)'
;MAGEMFVLLGWAWDIDTATRLAVRHRPQRVDIRPLAWARTVIQIDPDHAATVDLSRPLLTVPLPNADTRLVIDGWHRIHRAWTTGIHELPAIHLDAGDERACRIRGGDPRTR
;
A
#
# COMPACT_ATOMS: atom_id res chain seq x y z
N MET A 1 -3.46 -2.24 21.76
CA MET A 1 -3.86 -2.68 20.41
C MET A 1 -2.66 -2.40 19.51
N ALA A 2 -1.99 -3.44 19.03
CA ALA A 2 -0.76 -3.29 18.24
C ALA A 2 -1.19 -2.92 16.81
N GLY A 3 -1.05 -1.66 16.44
CA GLY A 3 -1.38 -1.21 15.09
C GLY A 3 -0.36 -1.73 14.09
N GLU A 4 -0.81 -2.31 12.98
CA GLU A 4 0.08 -2.69 11.88
C GLU A 4 0.68 -1.41 11.28
N MET A 5 2.01 -1.35 11.22
CA MET A 5 2.72 -0.22 10.65
C MET A 5 3.52 -0.66 9.42
N PHE A 6 3.45 0.14 8.36
CA PHE A 6 4.28 -0.05 7.19
C PHE A 6 5.38 1.00 7.16
N VAL A 7 6.63 0.56 7.04
CA VAL A 7 7.81 1.44 7.00
C VAL A 7 8.53 1.25 5.67
N LEU A 8 8.78 2.34 4.97
CA LEU A 8 9.55 2.33 3.72
C LEU A 8 10.39 3.60 3.59
N LEU A 9 11.69 3.45 3.31
CA LEU A 9 12.61 4.57 3.03
C LEU A 9 12.57 5.71 4.07
N GLY A 10 12.40 5.38 5.36
CA GLY A 10 12.33 6.35 6.46
C GLY A 10 10.93 6.96 6.71
N TRP A 11 9.94 6.58 5.91
CA TRP A 11 8.53 6.88 6.13
C TRP A 11 7.86 5.73 6.88
N ALA A 12 6.85 6.05 7.68
CA ALA A 12 6.01 5.10 8.40
C ALA A 12 4.53 5.51 8.32
N TRP A 13 3.67 4.57 7.99
CA TRP A 13 2.22 4.74 7.94
C TRP A 13 1.53 3.72 8.83
N ASP A 14 0.42 4.16 9.45
CA ASP A 14 -0.49 3.34 10.24
C ASP A 14 -1.49 2.66 9.29
N ILE A 15 -1.40 1.34 9.18
CA ILE A 15 -2.25 0.52 8.31
C ILE A 15 -3.66 0.38 8.86
N ASP A 16 -3.84 0.37 10.17
CA ASP A 16 -5.16 0.32 10.79
C ASP A 16 -5.92 1.61 10.50
N THR A 17 -5.26 2.75 10.68
CA THR A 17 -5.83 4.06 10.36
C THR A 17 -6.11 4.18 8.87
N ALA A 18 -5.17 3.78 8.01
CA ALA A 18 -5.37 3.76 6.57
C ALA A 18 -6.56 2.87 6.16
N THR A 19 -6.70 1.68 6.75
CA THR A 19 -7.81 0.77 6.48
C THR A 19 -9.15 1.36 6.90
N ARG A 20 -9.21 2.05 8.04
CA ARG A 20 -10.43 2.75 8.49
C ARG A 20 -10.81 3.89 7.55
N LEU A 21 -9.84 4.65 7.07
CA LEU A 21 -10.07 5.73 6.09
C LEU A 21 -10.48 5.14 4.73
N ALA A 22 -9.90 4.02 4.34
CA ALA A 22 -10.19 3.31 3.10
C ALA A 22 -11.65 2.87 2.96
N VAL A 23 -12.38 2.65 4.06
CA VAL A 23 -13.83 2.32 4.04
C VAL A 23 -14.66 3.41 3.36
N ARG A 24 -14.19 4.66 3.39
CA ARG A 24 -14.88 5.79 2.73
C ARG A 24 -14.68 5.80 1.22
N HIS A 25 -13.68 5.08 0.73
CA HIS A 25 -13.31 5.02 -0.67
C HIS A 25 -13.86 3.78 -1.34
N ARG A 26 -14.18 3.91 -2.63
CA ARG A 26 -14.62 2.75 -3.41
C ARG A 26 -13.39 2.00 -3.93
N PRO A 27 -13.33 0.66 -3.77
CA PRO A 27 -12.30 -0.14 -4.42
C PRO A 27 -12.47 -0.05 -5.94
N GLN A 28 -11.39 0.29 -6.63
CA GLN A 28 -11.30 0.34 -8.08
C GLN A 28 -10.40 -0.79 -8.57
N ARG A 29 -10.77 -1.46 -9.65
CA ARG A 29 -9.85 -2.40 -10.29
C ARG A 29 -8.77 -1.60 -11.00
N VAL A 30 -7.53 -1.85 -10.65
CA VAL A 30 -6.38 -1.17 -11.24
C VAL A 30 -5.30 -2.16 -11.62
N ASP A 31 -4.53 -1.75 -12.61
CA ASP A 31 -3.34 -2.47 -13.04
C ASP A 31 -2.28 -2.41 -11.93
N ILE A 32 -1.82 -3.59 -11.52
CA ILE A 32 -0.80 -3.72 -10.46
C ILE A 32 0.62 -3.51 -10.98
N ARG A 33 0.83 -3.50 -12.30
CA ARG A 33 2.16 -3.31 -12.91
C ARG A 33 2.85 -2.01 -12.50
N PRO A 34 2.21 -0.82 -12.63
CA PRO A 34 2.83 0.43 -12.18
C PRO A 34 2.99 0.50 -10.66
N LEU A 35 2.15 -0.21 -9.89
CA LEU A 35 2.18 -0.22 -8.43
C LEU A 35 3.29 -1.13 -7.87
N ALA A 36 3.74 -2.11 -8.65
CA ALA A 36 4.77 -3.07 -8.27
C ALA A 36 6.21 -2.52 -8.35
N TRP A 37 6.40 -1.21 -8.55
CA TRP A 37 7.72 -0.59 -8.68
C TRP A 37 8.63 -0.84 -7.47
N ALA A 38 8.07 -0.91 -6.26
CA ALA A 38 8.82 -1.18 -5.04
C ALA A 38 8.91 -2.68 -4.68
N ARG A 39 8.42 -3.60 -5.53
CA ARG A 39 8.39 -5.04 -5.21
C ARG A 39 9.79 -5.62 -4.92
N THR A 40 10.84 -5.03 -5.48
CA THR A 40 12.23 -5.46 -5.27
C THR A 40 12.80 -5.04 -3.91
N VAL A 41 12.20 -4.06 -3.24
CA VAL A 41 12.65 -3.55 -1.93
C VAL A 41 11.74 -3.99 -0.78
N ILE A 42 10.60 -4.62 -1.09
CA ILE A 42 9.70 -5.17 -0.09
C ILE A 42 10.00 -6.65 0.13
N GLN A 43 10.18 -7.02 1.39
CA GLN A 43 10.29 -8.41 1.78
C GLN A 43 8.92 -9.07 1.69
N ILE A 44 8.77 -10.02 0.76
CA ILE A 44 7.54 -10.76 0.53
C ILE A 44 7.80 -12.21 0.90
N ASP A 45 7.00 -12.74 1.82
CA ASP A 45 7.01 -14.16 2.13
C ASP A 45 6.19 -14.90 1.05
N PRO A 46 6.82 -15.78 0.24
CA PRO A 46 6.13 -16.49 -0.84
C PRO A 46 5.10 -17.50 -0.33
N ASP A 47 5.33 -18.13 0.82
CA ASP A 47 4.41 -19.10 1.41
C ASP A 47 3.17 -18.38 1.95
N HIS A 48 3.39 -17.23 2.59
CA HIS A 48 2.27 -16.36 3.00
C HIS A 48 1.51 -15.85 1.77
N ALA A 49 2.22 -15.36 0.75
CA ALA A 49 1.61 -14.86 -0.48
C ALA A 49 0.78 -15.91 -1.24
N ALA A 50 1.10 -17.21 -1.16
CA ALA A 50 0.28 -18.23 -1.79
C ALA A 50 -1.13 -18.35 -1.17
N THR A 51 -1.27 -17.98 0.10
CA THR A 51 -2.50 -18.15 0.89
C THR A 51 -3.38 -16.89 0.95
N VAL A 52 -2.86 -15.71 0.57
CA VAL A 52 -3.60 -14.44 0.74
C VAL A 52 -4.76 -14.27 -0.22
N ASP A 53 -5.93 -13.89 0.28
CA ASP A 53 -7.11 -13.66 -0.55
C ASP A 53 -6.91 -12.45 -1.50
N LEU A 54 -7.09 -12.70 -2.80
CA LEU A 54 -7.01 -11.70 -3.89
C LEU A 54 -8.28 -10.85 -4.01
N SER A 55 -9.38 -11.25 -3.36
CA SER A 55 -10.62 -10.46 -3.32
C SER A 55 -10.48 -9.19 -2.48
N ARG A 56 -9.51 -9.17 -1.56
CA ARG A 56 -9.27 -8.05 -0.66
C ARG A 56 -8.55 -6.90 -1.38
N PRO A 57 -9.08 -5.67 -1.29
CA PRO A 57 -8.49 -4.53 -1.97
C PRO A 57 -7.10 -4.20 -1.44
N LEU A 58 -6.20 -3.81 -2.33
CA LEU A 58 -4.90 -3.22 -2.01
C LEU A 58 -5.11 -1.81 -1.43
N LEU A 59 -4.28 -1.37 -0.49
CA LEU A 59 -4.31 0.01 -0.01
C LEU A 59 -3.14 0.76 -0.61
N THR A 60 -3.45 1.89 -1.25
CA THR A 60 -2.45 2.75 -1.86
C THR A 60 -2.62 4.17 -1.38
N VAL A 61 -1.50 4.85 -1.19
CA VAL A 61 -1.43 6.26 -0.80
C VAL A 61 -0.64 7.05 -1.84
N PRO A 62 -0.97 8.32 -2.08
CA PRO A 62 -0.13 9.20 -2.88
C PRO A 62 1.19 9.44 -2.16
N LEU A 63 2.31 9.26 -2.86
CA LEU A 63 3.61 9.58 -2.27
C LEU A 63 3.84 11.09 -2.40
N PRO A 64 4.10 11.82 -1.31
CA PRO A 64 4.39 13.25 -1.39
C PRO A 64 5.66 13.46 -2.24
N ASN A 65 5.57 14.39 -3.20
CA ASN A 65 6.65 14.73 -4.14
C ASN A 65 6.93 13.69 -5.24
N ALA A 66 6.04 12.71 -5.47
CA ALA A 66 6.12 11.85 -6.63
C ALA A 66 4.75 11.69 -7.28
N ASP A 67 4.71 11.57 -8.61
CA ASP A 67 3.48 11.29 -9.36
C ASP A 67 3.12 9.79 -9.33
N THR A 68 3.60 9.08 -8.31
CA THR A 68 3.36 7.65 -8.11
C THR A 68 2.66 7.40 -6.80
N ARG A 69 1.93 6.28 -6.75
CA ARG A 69 1.28 5.79 -5.55
C ARG A 69 2.12 4.70 -4.93
N LEU A 70 2.15 4.70 -3.60
CA LEU A 70 2.79 3.67 -2.82
C LEU A 70 1.74 2.72 -2.26
N VAL A 71 1.95 1.43 -2.46
CA VAL A 71 1.15 0.39 -1.82
C VAL A 71 1.63 0.27 -0.38
N ILE A 72 0.72 0.48 0.58
CA ILE A 72 1.02 0.36 2.02
C ILE A 72 0.52 -0.98 2.57
N ASP A 73 -0.55 -1.54 2.00
CA ASP A 73 -1.03 -2.91 2.27
C ASP A 73 -1.33 -3.65 0.96
N GLY A 74 -0.96 -4.93 0.93
CA GLY A 74 -1.29 -5.84 -0.16
C GLY A 74 -0.12 -6.27 -1.06
N TRP A 75 1.14 -6.04 -0.67
CA TRP A 75 2.32 -6.53 -1.41
C TRP A 75 2.32 -8.04 -1.64
N HIS A 76 1.92 -8.83 -0.64
CA HIS A 76 1.73 -10.28 -0.77
C HIS A 76 0.68 -10.63 -1.84
N ARG A 77 -0.40 -9.84 -1.94
CA ARG A 77 -1.45 -10.04 -2.97
C ARG A 77 -0.96 -9.67 -4.35
N ILE A 78 -0.19 -8.58 -4.49
CA ILE A 78 0.47 -8.20 -5.75
C ILE A 78 1.40 -9.32 -6.21
N HIS A 79 2.21 -9.88 -5.30
CA HIS A 79 3.09 -11.01 -5.62
C HIS A 79 2.29 -12.22 -6.09
N ARG A 80 1.25 -12.61 -5.34
CA ARG A 80 0.37 -13.72 -5.73
C ARG A 80 -0.27 -13.49 -7.09
N ALA A 81 -0.89 -12.33 -7.31
CA ALA A 81 -1.49 -11.97 -8.59
C ALA A 81 -0.47 -12.07 -9.74
N TRP A 82 0.76 -11.60 -9.53
CA TRP A 82 1.84 -11.76 -10.51
C TRP A 82 2.18 -13.21 -10.80
N THR A 83 2.29 -14.06 -9.77
CA THR A 83 2.56 -15.49 -9.94
C THR A 83 1.42 -16.23 -10.64
N THR A 84 0.18 -15.76 -10.48
CA THR A 84 -1.01 -16.33 -11.14
C THR A 84 -1.34 -15.69 -12.48
N GLY A 85 -0.57 -14.70 -12.96
CA GLY A 85 -0.82 -13.98 -14.21
C GLY A 85 -2.03 -13.02 -14.16
N ILE A 86 -2.46 -12.60 -12.97
CA ILE A 86 -3.51 -11.61 -12.76
C ILE A 86 -2.86 -10.23 -12.74
N HIS A 87 -3.29 -9.35 -13.65
CA HIS A 87 -2.73 -8.00 -13.78
C HIS A 87 -3.62 -6.92 -13.16
N GLU A 88 -4.88 -7.24 -12.85
CA GLU A 88 -5.84 -6.31 -12.27
C GLU A 88 -6.26 -6.78 -10.89
N LEU A 89 -6.09 -5.94 -9.88
CA LEU A 89 -6.58 -6.19 -8.53
C LEU A 89 -7.46 -5.03 -8.06
N PRO A 90 -8.44 -5.30 -7.18
CA PRO A 90 -9.11 -4.23 -6.47
C PRO A 90 -8.07 -3.46 -5.64
N ALA A 91 -8.03 -2.14 -5.79
CA ALA A 91 -7.23 -1.25 -4.98
C ALA A 91 -8.09 -0.07 -4.52
N ILE A 92 -7.83 0.37 -3.30
CA ILE A 92 -8.36 1.59 -2.74
C ILE A 92 -7.24 2.63 -2.79
N HIS A 93 -7.55 3.75 -3.44
CA HIS A 93 -6.70 4.92 -3.47
C HIS A 93 -7.15 5.85 -2.35
N LEU A 94 -6.33 5.96 -1.32
CA LEU A 94 -6.46 7.04 -0.34
C LEU A 94 -6.06 8.35 -0.99
N ASP A 95 -6.65 9.45 -0.54
CA ASP A 95 -6.25 10.78 -0.97
C ASP A 95 -5.07 11.31 -0.14
N ALA A 96 -4.59 12.50 -0.48
CA ALA A 96 -3.47 13.13 0.24
C ALA A 96 -3.83 13.54 1.67
N GLY A 97 -5.12 13.78 1.96
CA GLY A 97 -5.61 14.09 3.31
C GLY A 97 -5.56 12.86 4.21
N ASP A 98 -6.01 11.72 3.68
CA ASP A 98 -5.99 10.44 4.39
C ASP A 98 -4.57 9.92 4.59
N GLU A 99 -3.72 10.05 3.58
CA GLU A 99 -2.30 9.74 3.71
C GLU A 99 -1.67 10.55 4.83
N ARG A 100 -1.96 11.85 4.93
CA ARG A 100 -1.46 12.72 5.99
C ARG A 100 -2.00 12.31 7.37
N ALA A 101 -3.22 11.78 7.42
CA ALA A 101 -3.84 11.33 8.65
C ALA A 101 -3.29 9.97 9.15
N CYS A 102 -2.91 9.06 8.24
CA CYS A 102 -2.31 7.77 8.60
C CYS A 102 -0.77 7.80 8.69
N ARG A 103 -0.12 8.86 8.21
CA ARG A 103 1.34 9.02 8.30
C ARG A 103 1.80 9.18 9.75
N ILE A 104 2.48 8.16 10.27
CA ILE A 104 3.13 8.18 11.60
C ILE A 104 4.45 8.95 11.52
N ARG A 105 5.23 8.73 10.46
CA ARG A 105 6.54 9.35 10.25
C ARG A 105 6.71 9.60 8.75
N GLY A 106 7.16 10.78 8.36
CA GLY A 106 7.43 11.01 6.95
C GLY A 106 7.79 12.43 6.61
N GLY A 107 8.94 12.58 5.93
CA GLY A 107 9.36 13.79 5.25
C GLY A 107 9.38 15.04 6.12
N ASP A 108 10.05 14.99 7.27
CA ASP A 108 10.62 16.22 7.81
C ASP A 108 11.95 16.44 7.09
N PRO A 109 12.04 17.29 6.06
CA PRO A 109 13.27 18.02 5.86
C PRO A 109 13.37 18.88 7.11
N ARG A 110 14.06 18.41 8.15
CA ARG A 110 14.35 19.27 9.30
C ARG A 110 14.93 20.56 8.77
N THR A 111 14.10 21.60 8.80
CA THR A 111 14.42 22.91 9.35
C THR A 111 15.89 23.30 9.19
N ARG A 112 16.20 24.03 8.14
CA ARG A 112 17.11 25.16 8.24
C ARG A 112 16.80 26.22 7.19
#